data_AF-A0A959FIC0-F1
#
_entry.id   AF-A0A959FIC0-F1
#
_cell.length_a   1.000
_cell.length_b   1.000
_cell.length_c   1.000
_cell.angle_alpha   90.00
_cell.angle_beta   90.00
_cell.angle_gamma   90.00
#
_symmetry.space_group_name_H-M   'P 1'
#
loop_
_entity.id
_entity.type
_entity.pdbx_description
1 polymer ?
#
loop_
_entity_poly.entity_id
_entity_poly.type
_entity_poly.pdbx_seq_one_letter_code
_entity_poly.pdbx_strand_id
1 'polypeptide(L)'
;IGTILAAGNSNHVNGVYTVTGSGEDIWYTQDAFQYIYRPYQRYGEIIARVNSLSNTNAWAKGGVMFRESTAAGAAYVFLLVRPDNQVALQWRESSIAPNNNAMNVGSEGGTADVKYLRLVRLDNCFAGYYSTIGVDGPWTKIGTDLMMEMPEEALVGLAVTSHNDGVLATGSFDNVQLNSLQPAENVVVNAKVLLQGAWTGPDMHTSLASTALIPMDQPYDVMPLNYQGNEGINIYPPDIVDWVLVQVRDEADYSCILAQRACFVRKDGFLIDLDGTEGVDFGAMEIDRGYVAIMHRNHLGVMTAGAVDLK
;
A
#
# COMPACT_ATOMS: atom_id res chain seq x y z
N ILE A 1 16.42 -21.16 11.80
CA ILE A 1 16.44 -20.20 12.92
C ILE A 1 16.30 -20.97 14.21
N GLY A 2 17.06 -20.60 15.25
CA GLY A 2 17.00 -21.24 16.58
C GLY A 2 17.72 -22.59 16.69
N THR A 3 17.55 -23.22 17.85
CA THR A 3 18.03 -24.57 18.14
C THR A 3 17.03 -25.59 17.58
N ILE A 4 17.51 -26.53 16.78
CA ILE A 4 16.71 -27.56 16.11
C ILE A 4 17.39 -28.93 16.21
N LEU A 5 16.59 -30.00 16.32
CA LEU A 5 17.07 -31.38 16.35
C LEU A 5 17.22 -32.00 14.95
N ALA A 6 16.51 -31.48 13.95
CA ALA A 6 16.68 -31.85 12.55
C ALA A 6 16.91 -30.60 11.69
N ALA A 7 17.94 -30.62 10.85
CA ALA A 7 18.21 -29.52 9.94
C ALA A 7 17.13 -29.42 8.86
N GLY A 8 16.53 -28.23 8.72
CA GLY A 8 15.64 -27.91 7.63
C GLY A 8 16.38 -27.75 6.29
N ASN A 9 15.62 -27.67 5.20
CA ASN A 9 16.14 -27.41 3.87
C ASN A 9 15.15 -26.55 3.07
N SER A 10 15.60 -26.01 1.95
CA SER A 10 14.75 -25.32 0.99
C SER A 10 15.23 -25.56 -0.43
N ASN A 11 14.29 -25.79 -1.34
CA ASN A 11 14.58 -25.91 -2.76
C ASN A 11 13.58 -25.07 -3.56
N HIS A 12 14.00 -24.54 -4.71
CA HIS A 12 13.15 -23.81 -5.64
C HIS A 12 13.33 -24.40 -7.04
N VAL A 13 12.29 -25.05 -7.56
CA VAL A 13 12.30 -25.73 -8.87
C VAL A 13 11.00 -25.40 -9.59
N ASN A 14 11.11 -24.95 -10.85
CA ASN A 14 9.96 -24.64 -11.71
C ASN A 14 8.91 -23.71 -11.06
N GLY A 15 9.35 -22.68 -10.32
CA GLY A 15 8.46 -21.72 -9.65
C GLY A 15 7.88 -22.19 -8.32
N VAL A 16 8.21 -23.40 -7.87
CA VAL A 16 7.72 -23.97 -6.61
C VAL A 16 8.84 -23.98 -5.56
N TYR A 17 8.61 -23.28 -4.45
CA TYR A 17 9.41 -23.35 -3.25
C TYR A 17 8.95 -24.51 -2.38
N THR A 18 9.86 -25.43 -2.07
CA THR A 18 9.67 -26.48 -1.07
C THR A 18 10.54 -26.15 0.13
N VAL A 19 9.92 -25.90 1.29
CA VAL A 19 10.61 -25.54 2.53
C VAL A 19 10.34 -26.63 3.56
N THR A 20 11.40 -27.24 4.08
CA THR A 20 11.31 -28.25 5.14
C THR A 20 11.84 -27.68 6.44
N GLY A 21 11.05 -27.74 7.51
CA GLY A 21 11.41 -27.17 8.81
C GLY A 21 11.11 -28.13 9.96
N SER A 22 12.08 -28.25 10.86
CA SER A 22 11.92 -28.82 12.21
C SER A 22 11.49 -27.71 13.18
N GLY A 23 11.58 -27.98 14.48
CA GLY A 23 11.51 -26.99 15.54
C GLY A 23 10.28 -27.10 16.41
N GLU A 24 10.43 -26.65 17.65
CA GLU A 24 9.43 -26.69 18.71
C GLU A 24 8.25 -25.74 18.43
N ASP A 25 8.54 -24.45 18.18
CA ASP A 25 7.50 -23.51 17.78
C ASP A 25 8.09 -22.17 17.27
N ILE A 26 7.22 -21.35 16.68
CA ILE A 26 7.36 -19.90 16.49
C ILE A 26 6.35 -19.24 17.43
N TRP A 27 6.62 -19.24 18.74
CA TRP A 27 5.69 -18.74 19.75
C TRP A 27 6.39 -18.19 20.99
N TYR A 28 7.27 -18.98 21.61
CA TYR A 28 7.92 -18.58 22.86
C TYR A 28 8.97 -17.50 22.65
N THR A 29 9.81 -17.23 23.65
CA THR A 29 10.87 -16.22 23.55
C THR A 29 12.00 -16.61 22.59
N GLN A 30 12.05 -17.86 22.12
CA GLN A 30 13.00 -18.34 21.13
C GLN A 30 12.28 -19.20 20.10
N ASP A 31 12.35 -18.79 18.83
CA ASP A 31 11.78 -19.54 17.71
C ASP A 31 12.71 -20.64 17.23
N ALA A 32 12.12 -21.74 16.79
CA ALA A 32 12.79 -22.84 16.11
C ALA A 32 12.02 -23.21 14.82
N PHE A 33 12.61 -22.92 13.66
CA PHE A 33 11.95 -23.10 12.35
C PHE A 33 12.92 -22.97 11.16
N GLN A 34 12.46 -23.31 9.95
CA GLN A 34 13.16 -23.02 8.69
C GLN A 34 12.63 -21.74 8.04
N TYR A 35 13.55 -20.86 7.64
CA TYR A 35 13.22 -19.57 7.01
C TYR A 35 14.05 -19.39 5.74
N ILE A 36 13.38 -19.21 4.60
CA ILE A 36 14.03 -18.67 3.40
C ILE A 36 13.67 -17.22 3.27
N TYR A 37 14.68 -16.37 3.09
CA TYR A 37 14.50 -14.94 3.23
C TYR A 37 15.46 -14.14 2.37
N ARG A 38 15.13 -12.86 2.20
CA ARG A 38 16.01 -11.82 1.68
C ARG A 38 15.77 -10.52 2.43
N PRO A 39 16.75 -9.60 2.46
CA PRO A 39 16.50 -8.22 2.88
C PRO A 39 15.43 -7.56 2.01
N TYR A 40 14.58 -6.75 2.64
CA TYR A 40 13.49 -6.03 2.00
C TYR A 40 13.16 -4.73 2.74
N GLN A 41 12.78 -3.71 1.97
CA GLN A 41 12.48 -2.38 2.49
C GLN A 41 11.09 -2.31 3.14
N ARG A 42 10.85 -1.26 3.91
CA ARG A 42 9.65 -1.09 4.75
C ARG A 42 8.32 -0.88 4.01
N TYR A 43 8.30 -0.75 2.68
CA TYR A 43 7.07 -0.59 1.90
C TYR A 43 6.93 -1.69 0.85
N GLY A 44 6.03 -2.62 1.09
CA GLY A 44 5.71 -3.65 0.11
C GLY A 44 4.86 -4.77 0.66
N GLU A 45 4.70 -5.79 -0.16
CA GLU A 45 3.92 -6.96 0.18
C GLU A 45 4.61 -8.23 -0.28
N ILE A 46 4.33 -9.31 0.43
CA ILE A 46 4.61 -10.67 0.00
C ILE A 46 3.30 -11.41 -0.22
N ILE A 47 3.13 -11.98 -1.41
CA ILE A 47 2.02 -12.85 -1.78
C ILE A 47 2.57 -14.24 -2.05
N ALA A 48 1.90 -15.30 -1.60
CA ALA A 48 2.25 -16.67 -1.95
C ALA A 48 0.99 -17.54 -2.03
N ARG A 49 0.95 -18.45 -3.02
CA ARG A 49 0.01 -19.57 -2.97
C ARG A 49 0.59 -20.65 -2.07
N VAL A 50 -0.22 -21.17 -1.17
CA VAL A 50 0.11 -22.35 -0.35
C VAL A 50 -0.44 -23.59 -1.06
N ASN A 51 0.45 -24.43 -1.59
CA ASN A 51 0.06 -25.69 -2.22
C ASN A 51 -0.26 -26.75 -1.18
N SER A 52 0.59 -26.86 -0.15
CA SER A 52 0.42 -27.85 0.92
C SER A 52 1.28 -27.50 2.13
N LEU A 53 0.85 -27.95 3.30
CA LEU A 53 1.65 -28.02 4.52
C LEU A 53 1.50 -29.42 5.14
N SER A 54 2.61 -30.07 5.48
CA SER A 54 2.59 -31.35 6.19
C SER A 54 1.93 -31.22 7.56
N ASN A 55 1.08 -32.19 7.92
CA ASN A 55 0.48 -32.27 9.25
C ASN A 55 1.35 -33.08 10.22
N THR A 56 2.50 -32.54 10.61
CA THR A 56 3.36 -33.15 11.65
C THR A 56 2.80 -32.94 13.06
N ASN A 57 2.02 -31.87 13.25
CA ASN A 57 1.35 -31.49 14.48
C ASN A 57 0.20 -30.53 14.11
N ALA A 58 -0.88 -30.50 14.90
CA ALA A 58 -1.98 -29.54 14.70
C ALA A 58 -1.54 -28.05 14.73
N TRP A 59 -0.39 -27.78 15.35
CA TRP A 59 0.23 -26.47 15.47
C TRP A 59 1.46 -26.27 14.56
N ALA A 60 1.72 -27.18 13.62
CA ALA A 60 2.66 -26.92 12.54
C ALA A 60 2.23 -25.66 11.78
N LYS A 61 3.20 -24.90 11.26
CA LYS A 61 2.93 -23.59 10.64
C LYS A 61 3.70 -23.47 9.33
N GLY A 62 3.07 -22.85 8.34
CA GLY A 62 3.69 -22.49 7.07
C GLY A 62 3.11 -21.18 6.55
N GLY A 63 3.92 -20.31 5.95
CA GLY A 63 3.39 -19.07 5.38
C GLY A 63 4.45 -18.01 5.05
N VAL A 64 4.01 -16.76 5.02
CA VAL A 64 4.83 -15.59 4.65
C VAL A 64 5.12 -14.71 5.87
N MET A 65 6.35 -14.23 6.00
CA MET A 65 6.84 -13.55 7.19
C MET A 65 7.66 -12.31 6.85
N PHE A 66 7.47 -11.24 7.62
CA PHE A 66 8.46 -10.18 7.84
C PHE A 66 9.11 -10.40 9.21
N ARG A 67 10.44 -10.32 9.28
CA ARG A 67 11.21 -10.58 10.50
C ARG A 67 12.38 -9.64 10.61
N GLU A 68 12.59 -9.07 11.79
CA GLU A 68 13.67 -8.13 12.08
C GLU A 68 15.06 -8.70 11.78
N SER A 69 15.34 -9.93 12.20
CA SER A 69 16.66 -10.56 12.01
C SER A 69 16.61 -12.09 12.11
N THR A 70 17.77 -12.74 11.96
CA THR A 70 17.90 -14.19 12.14
C THR A 70 18.04 -14.62 13.61
N ALA A 71 17.99 -13.70 14.58
CA ALA A 71 18.01 -14.07 15.99
C ALA A 71 16.75 -14.86 16.38
N ALA A 72 16.87 -15.85 17.27
CA ALA A 72 15.74 -16.71 17.65
C ALA A 72 14.61 -15.94 18.32
N GLY A 73 14.91 -14.88 19.08
CA GLY A 73 13.92 -14.01 19.72
C GLY A 73 13.57 -12.75 18.94
N ALA A 74 13.96 -12.64 17.66
CA ALA A 74 13.72 -11.43 16.86
C ALA A 74 12.24 -11.08 16.73
N ALA A 75 11.94 -9.79 16.61
CA ALA A 75 10.59 -9.32 16.31
C ALA A 75 10.14 -9.82 14.92
N TYR A 76 8.87 -10.13 14.75
CA TYR A 76 8.33 -10.59 13.46
C TYR A 76 6.83 -10.34 13.33
N VAL A 77 6.36 -10.37 12.08
CA VAL A 77 4.95 -10.51 11.70
C VAL A 77 4.86 -11.68 10.70
N PHE A 78 4.07 -12.69 11.04
CA PHE A 78 3.95 -13.95 10.33
C PHE A 78 2.49 -14.22 10.00
N LEU A 79 2.18 -14.19 8.70
CA LEU A 79 0.90 -14.63 8.19
C LEU A 79 1.03 -16.11 7.84
N LEU A 80 0.37 -16.94 8.64
CA LEU A 80 0.56 -18.40 8.63
C LEU A 80 -0.74 -19.14 8.36
N VAL A 81 -0.59 -20.33 7.77
CA VAL A 81 -1.58 -21.39 7.79
C VAL A 81 -1.12 -22.55 8.67
N ARG A 82 -2.09 -23.26 9.23
CA ARG A 82 -1.91 -24.55 9.90
C ARG A 82 -2.43 -25.71 9.03
N PRO A 83 -2.13 -26.98 9.37
CA PRO A 83 -2.60 -28.13 8.59
C PRO A 83 -4.12 -28.30 8.52
N ASP A 84 -4.87 -27.67 9.43
CA ASP A 84 -6.33 -27.63 9.42
C ASP A 84 -6.90 -26.45 8.60
N ASN A 85 -6.05 -25.83 7.77
CA ASN A 85 -6.32 -24.64 6.96
C ASN A 85 -6.71 -23.40 7.76
N GLN A 86 -6.54 -23.37 9.09
CA GLN A 86 -6.71 -22.13 9.84
C GLN A 86 -5.61 -21.15 9.49
N VAL A 87 -6.00 -19.89 9.35
CA VAL A 87 -5.11 -18.77 9.04
C VAL A 87 -5.05 -17.80 10.20
N ALA A 88 -3.84 -17.36 10.53
CA ALA A 88 -3.61 -16.37 11.57
C ALA A 88 -2.52 -15.38 11.16
N LEU A 89 -2.71 -14.13 11.59
CA LEU A 89 -1.63 -13.16 11.69
C LEU A 89 -1.04 -13.29 13.09
N GLN A 90 0.20 -13.72 13.18
CA GLN A 90 0.95 -13.91 14.41
C GLN A 90 2.12 -12.93 14.45
N TRP A 91 2.41 -12.33 15.60
CA TRP A 91 3.52 -11.39 15.72
C TRP A 91 4.22 -11.49 17.07
N ARG A 92 5.43 -10.94 17.12
CA ARG A 92 6.18 -10.68 18.33
C ARG A 92 6.74 -9.27 18.25
N GLU A 93 6.39 -8.43 19.21
CA GLU A 93 6.62 -6.99 19.16
C GLU A 93 8.07 -6.55 19.40
N SER A 94 8.86 -7.27 20.19
CA SER A 94 10.19 -6.75 20.57
C SER A 94 11.14 -7.83 21.07
N SER A 95 12.35 -7.93 20.53
CA SER A 95 13.36 -8.92 20.98
C SER A 95 13.88 -8.76 22.42
N ILE A 96 13.48 -7.69 23.12
CA ILE A 96 14.01 -7.32 24.45
C ILE A 96 12.99 -7.40 25.61
N ALA A 97 11.72 -7.76 25.35
CA ALA A 97 10.71 -7.84 26.41
C ALA A 97 10.92 -9.08 27.33
N PRO A 98 10.67 -8.99 28.65
CA PRO A 98 10.89 -10.11 29.59
C PRO A 98 9.99 -11.33 29.36
N ASN A 99 8.82 -11.13 28.76
CA ASN A 99 7.78 -12.13 28.48
C ASN A 99 7.32 -12.04 27.02
N ASN A 100 8.28 -12.17 26.12
CA ASN A 100 8.15 -11.92 24.69
C ASN A 100 7.58 -13.09 23.88
N ASN A 101 6.51 -13.70 24.39
CA ASN A 101 5.77 -14.69 23.62
C ASN A 101 5.00 -13.99 22.50
N ALA A 102 4.73 -14.74 21.44
CA ALA A 102 3.95 -14.29 20.32
C ALA A 102 2.49 -14.04 20.70
N MET A 103 1.89 -13.11 19.97
CA MET A 103 0.45 -12.86 19.95
C MET A 103 -0.09 -13.24 18.59
N ASN A 104 -1.39 -13.51 18.49
CA ASN A 104 -2.02 -13.76 17.22
C ASN A 104 -3.48 -13.27 17.18
N VAL A 105 -3.94 -13.04 15.96
CA VAL A 105 -5.34 -12.90 15.60
C VAL A 105 -5.60 -13.79 14.39
N GLY A 106 -6.71 -14.52 14.38
CA GLY A 106 -6.97 -15.50 13.33
C GLY A 106 -8.46 -15.73 13.09
N SER A 107 -8.76 -16.47 12.03
CA SER A 107 -10.10 -16.99 11.77
C SER A 107 -10.22 -18.40 12.32
N GLU A 108 -11.09 -18.59 13.32
CA GLU A 108 -11.39 -19.91 13.87
C GLU A 108 -12.39 -20.67 12.99
N GLY A 109 -12.22 -21.99 12.90
CA GLY A 109 -13.06 -22.86 12.06
C GLY A 109 -12.58 -22.89 10.62
N GLY A 110 -11.74 -23.90 10.32
CA GLY A 110 -11.02 -24.11 9.06
C GLY A 110 -11.59 -23.35 7.86
N THR A 111 -10.93 -22.25 7.50
CA THR A 111 -11.15 -21.55 6.25
C THR A 111 -10.90 -22.57 5.13
N ALA A 112 -11.97 -23.19 4.64
CA ALA A 112 -11.95 -24.56 4.12
C ALA A 112 -11.02 -24.80 2.93
N ASP A 113 -10.42 -23.74 2.36
CA ASP A 113 -9.44 -23.87 1.30
C ASP A 113 -8.58 -22.61 1.15
N VAL A 114 -7.79 -22.22 2.16
CA VAL A 114 -6.85 -21.10 1.99
C VAL A 114 -5.87 -21.43 0.86
N LYS A 115 -5.94 -20.67 -0.23
CA LYS A 115 -5.05 -20.82 -1.38
C LYS A 115 -3.92 -19.83 -1.33
N TYR A 116 -4.22 -18.56 -1.05
CA TYR A 116 -3.23 -17.50 -1.09
C TYR A 116 -3.15 -16.77 0.25
N LEU A 117 -1.93 -16.37 0.58
CA LEU A 117 -1.59 -15.46 1.67
C LEU A 117 -1.03 -14.18 1.07
N ARG A 118 -1.41 -13.03 1.63
CA ARG A 118 -0.89 -11.71 1.29
C ARG A 118 -0.60 -10.94 2.57
N LEU A 119 0.67 -10.63 2.82
CA LEU A 119 1.11 -9.84 3.96
C LEU A 119 1.69 -8.52 3.45
N VAL A 120 1.03 -7.43 3.81
CA VAL A 120 1.39 -6.06 3.46
C VAL A 120 2.15 -5.43 4.63
N ARG A 121 3.22 -4.69 4.32
CA ARG A 121 3.95 -3.81 5.22
C ARG A 121 4.02 -2.41 4.61
N LEU A 122 3.49 -1.43 5.32
CA LEU A 122 3.64 0.00 5.04
C LEU A 122 4.27 0.66 6.26
N ASP A 123 5.60 0.83 6.22
CA ASP A 123 6.41 1.24 7.36
C ASP A 123 6.25 0.29 8.57
N ASN A 124 5.61 0.77 9.65
CA ASN A 124 5.31 0.01 10.88
C ASN A 124 3.87 -0.52 10.90
N CYS A 125 3.11 -0.36 9.81
CA CYS A 125 1.76 -0.88 9.66
C CYS A 125 1.78 -2.18 8.88
N PHE A 126 1.21 -3.24 9.45
CA PHE A 126 1.12 -4.56 8.83
C PHE A 126 -0.32 -5.00 8.67
N ALA A 127 -0.64 -5.62 7.53
CA ALA A 127 -1.97 -6.13 7.25
C ALA A 127 -1.89 -7.51 6.60
N GLY A 128 -2.58 -8.49 7.21
CA GLY A 128 -2.67 -9.86 6.70
C GLY A 128 -3.98 -10.12 5.98
N TYR A 129 -3.91 -10.77 4.81
CA TYR A 129 -5.06 -11.16 4.01
C TYR A 129 -4.90 -12.59 3.51
N TYR A 130 -6.02 -13.26 3.28
CA TYR A 130 -6.05 -14.55 2.59
C TYR A 130 -7.08 -14.55 1.48
N SER A 131 -6.89 -15.42 0.49
CA SER A 131 -7.90 -15.74 -0.51
C SER A 131 -8.08 -17.25 -0.63
N THR A 132 -9.33 -17.67 -0.78
CA THR A 132 -9.70 -19.06 -1.08
C THR A 132 -9.93 -19.31 -2.58
N ILE A 133 -9.78 -18.26 -3.41
CA ILE A 133 -10.09 -18.31 -4.84
C ILE A 133 -8.80 -18.19 -5.67
N GLY A 134 -8.06 -17.10 -5.53
CA GLY A 134 -6.94 -16.81 -6.41
C GLY A 134 -6.16 -15.56 -6.03
N VAL A 135 -5.08 -15.28 -6.79
CA VAL A 135 -4.18 -14.14 -6.56
C VAL A 135 -4.88 -12.78 -6.75
N ASP A 136 -5.89 -12.72 -7.61
CA ASP A 136 -6.68 -11.49 -7.86
C ASP A 136 -7.79 -11.28 -6.82
N GLY A 137 -7.90 -12.17 -5.82
CA GLY A 137 -8.90 -12.12 -4.78
C GLY A 137 -10.22 -12.85 -5.13
N PRO A 138 -11.32 -12.53 -4.43
CA PRO A 138 -11.42 -11.55 -3.35
C PRO A 138 -10.48 -11.89 -2.18
N TRP A 139 -10.00 -10.85 -1.50
CA TRP A 139 -9.12 -10.95 -0.34
C TRP A 139 -9.91 -10.69 0.95
N THR A 140 -9.80 -11.60 1.90
CA THR A 140 -10.36 -11.44 3.25
C THR A 140 -9.26 -10.99 4.20
N LYS A 141 -9.44 -9.83 4.83
CA LYS A 141 -8.53 -9.30 5.85
C LYS A 141 -8.65 -10.09 7.14
N ILE A 142 -7.52 -10.34 7.80
CA ILE A 142 -7.47 -10.98 9.12
C ILE A 142 -7.32 -9.87 10.17
N GLY A 143 -8.31 -9.75 11.05
CA GLY A 143 -8.30 -8.74 12.10
C GLY A 143 -8.23 -7.32 11.55
N THR A 144 -7.65 -6.41 12.34
CA THR A 144 -7.36 -5.03 11.98
C THR A 144 -5.89 -4.87 11.57
N ASP A 145 -5.51 -3.69 11.11
CA ASP A 145 -4.10 -3.36 10.90
C ASP A 145 -3.31 -3.48 12.22
N LEU A 146 -2.12 -4.04 12.12
CA LEU A 146 -1.18 -4.20 13.22
C LEU A 146 -0.13 -3.09 13.14
N MET A 147 -0.07 -2.26 14.18
CA MET A 147 0.99 -1.26 14.34
C MET A 147 2.10 -1.85 15.20
N MET A 148 3.28 -2.04 14.61
CA MET A 148 4.43 -2.64 15.28
C MET A 148 5.72 -2.05 14.72
N GLU A 149 6.60 -1.59 15.59
CA GLU A 149 7.91 -1.11 15.19
C GLU A 149 8.76 -2.23 14.57
N MET A 150 9.33 -1.97 13.40
CA MET A 150 10.29 -2.86 12.75
C MET A 150 11.31 -2.01 11.98
N PRO A 151 12.61 -2.37 11.96
CA PRO A 151 13.62 -1.60 11.22
C PRO A 151 13.28 -1.41 9.73
N GLU A 152 13.78 -0.32 9.14
CA GLU A 152 13.56 0.03 7.73
C GLU A 152 13.85 -1.14 6.78
N GLU A 153 15.02 -1.76 6.96
CA GLU A 153 15.34 -3.04 6.34
C GLU A 153 14.99 -4.19 7.29
N ALA A 154 14.13 -5.09 6.84
CA ALA A 154 13.82 -6.33 7.52
C ALA A 154 14.02 -7.51 6.57
N LEU A 155 13.90 -8.74 7.09
CA LEU A 155 13.90 -9.95 6.30
C LEU A 155 12.46 -10.28 5.89
N VAL A 156 12.22 -10.53 4.60
CA VAL A 156 10.94 -11.05 4.10
C VAL A 156 11.12 -12.45 3.51
N GLY A 157 10.15 -13.33 3.68
CA GLY A 157 10.19 -14.64 3.03
C GLY A 157 9.20 -15.68 3.53
N LEU A 158 9.54 -16.95 3.33
CA LEU A 158 8.69 -18.11 3.65
C LEU A 158 9.22 -18.86 4.88
N ALA A 159 8.35 -19.14 5.83
CA ALA A 159 8.67 -19.78 7.10
C ALA A 159 7.88 -21.09 7.29
N VAL A 160 8.54 -22.13 7.81
CA VAL A 160 7.93 -23.43 8.15
C VAL A 160 8.46 -23.95 9.48
N THR A 161 7.57 -24.35 10.38
CA THR A 161 7.90 -25.12 11.59
C THR A 161 7.04 -26.38 11.69
N SER A 162 7.65 -27.46 12.16
CA SER A 162 6.97 -28.75 12.39
C SER A 162 6.13 -28.80 13.65
N HIS A 163 6.45 -27.94 14.63
CA HIS A 163 5.94 -28.02 15.98
C HIS A 163 6.14 -29.42 16.64
N ASN A 164 7.22 -30.10 16.26
CA ASN A 164 7.64 -31.41 16.74
C ASN A 164 9.13 -31.58 16.42
N ASP A 165 10.00 -31.01 17.25
CA ASP A 165 11.42 -30.91 16.90
C ASP A 165 12.07 -32.30 16.69
N GLY A 166 12.86 -32.41 15.63
CA GLY A 166 13.42 -33.67 15.12
C GLY A 166 12.61 -34.26 13.97
N VAL A 167 11.37 -33.80 13.73
CA VAL A 167 10.53 -34.19 12.60
C VAL A 167 10.43 -33.03 11.61
N LEU A 168 10.62 -33.30 10.32
CA LEU A 168 10.51 -32.27 9.28
C LEU A 168 9.06 -32.14 8.78
N ALA A 169 8.48 -30.95 8.91
CA ALA A 169 7.30 -30.55 8.15
C ALA A 169 7.72 -29.95 6.81
N THR A 170 6.94 -30.21 5.76
CA THR A 170 7.16 -29.64 4.42
C THR A 170 6.05 -28.66 4.07
N GLY A 171 6.41 -27.40 3.82
CA GLY A 171 5.56 -26.42 3.17
C GLY A 171 5.92 -26.31 1.69
N SER A 172 4.92 -26.33 0.81
CA SER A 172 5.08 -26.09 -0.63
C SER A 172 4.33 -24.82 -1.01
N PHE A 173 5.03 -23.90 -1.68
CA PHE A 173 4.52 -22.60 -2.07
C PHE A 173 4.89 -22.32 -3.53
N ASP A 174 4.01 -21.66 -4.27
CA ASP A 174 4.33 -21.10 -5.58
C ASP A 174 3.62 -19.75 -5.75
N ASN A 175 3.76 -19.14 -6.94
CA ASN A 175 3.29 -17.79 -7.21
C ASN A 175 3.73 -16.80 -6.11
N VAL A 176 4.98 -16.95 -5.65
CA VAL A 176 5.56 -16.07 -4.63
C VAL A 176 5.93 -14.74 -5.29
N GLN A 177 5.27 -13.67 -4.89
CA GLN A 177 5.46 -12.33 -5.41
C GLN A 177 5.93 -11.41 -4.29
N LEU A 178 6.87 -10.54 -4.62
CA LEU A 178 7.28 -9.42 -3.78
C LEU A 178 7.04 -8.16 -4.59
N ASN A 179 6.05 -7.37 -4.16
CA ASN A 179 5.70 -6.13 -4.82
C ASN A 179 6.10 -4.96 -3.93
N SER A 180 6.83 -4.00 -4.49
CA SER A 180 7.05 -2.73 -3.81
C SER A 180 5.73 -2.00 -3.76
N LEU A 181 5.37 -1.52 -2.59
CA LEU A 181 4.24 -0.61 -2.42
C LEU A 181 4.81 0.76 -2.14
N GLN A 182 4.03 1.79 -2.44
CA GLN A 182 4.35 3.15 -2.03
C GLN A 182 3.31 3.55 -0.99
N PRO A 183 3.71 4.19 0.13
CA PRO A 183 2.73 4.79 1.00
C PRO A 183 1.96 5.85 0.20
N ALA A 184 0.68 6.03 0.53
CA ALA A 184 -0.06 7.18 0.06
C ALA A 184 0.59 8.42 0.69
N GLU A 185 1.21 9.28 -0.14
CA GLU A 185 1.80 10.54 0.31
C GLU A 185 1.00 11.72 -0.22
N ASN A 186 1.08 12.84 0.50
CA ASN A 186 0.32 14.02 0.13
C ASN A 186 0.83 14.61 -1.20
N VAL A 187 -0.01 14.64 -2.21
CA VAL A 187 0.34 15.20 -3.53
C VAL A 187 -0.20 16.62 -3.64
N VAL A 188 0.71 17.59 -3.83
CA VAL A 188 0.35 19.00 -4.10
C VAL A 188 0.84 19.41 -5.47
N VAL A 189 -0.09 19.72 -6.38
CA VAL A 189 0.24 20.18 -7.72
C VAL A 189 0.51 21.69 -7.70
N ASN A 190 1.78 22.05 -7.88
CA ASN A 190 2.21 23.44 -8.05
C ASN A 190 2.33 23.76 -9.53
N ALA A 191 1.38 24.51 -10.06
CA ALA A 191 1.35 24.88 -11.48
C ALA A 191 1.07 26.37 -11.68
N LYS A 192 1.55 26.87 -12.82
CA LYS A 192 1.26 28.21 -13.30
C LYS A 192 0.57 28.11 -14.66
N VAL A 193 -0.59 28.74 -14.79
CA VAL A 193 -1.34 28.86 -16.05
C VAL A 193 -1.79 30.29 -16.29
N LEU A 194 -1.78 30.69 -17.55
CA LEU A 194 -2.24 32.01 -17.99
C LEU A 194 -3.42 31.83 -18.94
N LEU A 195 -4.56 32.41 -18.57
CA LEU A 195 -5.74 32.45 -19.42
C LEU A 195 -5.61 33.65 -20.37
N GLN A 196 -5.49 33.39 -21.66
CA GLN A 196 -5.23 34.43 -22.66
C GLN A 196 -6.28 35.54 -22.61
N GLY A 197 -7.56 35.20 -22.41
CA GLY A 197 -8.63 36.19 -22.29
C GLY A 197 -8.48 37.12 -21.08
N ALA A 198 -7.78 36.68 -20.02
CA ALA A 198 -7.56 37.45 -18.81
C ALA A 198 -6.22 38.22 -18.80
N TRP A 199 -5.28 37.84 -19.68
CA TRP A 199 -3.90 38.31 -19.66
C TRP A 199 -3.74 39.79 -19.99
N THR A 200 -2.94 40.49 -19.18
CA THR A 200 -2.64 41.93 -19.33
C THR A 200 -1.18 42.22 -19.65
N GLY A 201 -0.29 41.20 -19.60
CA GLY A 201 1.15 41.34 -19.83
C GLY A 201 2.01 41.05 -18.61
N PRO A 202 1.76 41.67 -17.44
CA PRO A 202 2.41 41.27 -16.18
C PRO A 202 1.56 40.24 -15.41
N ASP A 203 0.24 40.42 -15.39
CA ASP A 203 -0.74 39.65 -14.61
C ASP A 203 -2.01 39.36 -15.44
N MET A 204 -2.99 38.72 -14.83
CA MET A 204 -4.35 38.57 -15.33
C MET A 204 -5.34 39.47 -14.58
N HIS A 205 -6.38 39.94 -15.26
CA HIS A 205 -7.43 40.73 -14.60
C HIS A 205 -8.37 39.84 -13.78
N THR A 206 -8.87 40.37 -12.66
CA THR A 206 -9.73 39.67 -11.69
C THR A 206 -11.17 40.17 -11.72
N SER A 207 -11.58 40.79 -12.82
CA SER A 207 -12.87 41.47 -12.95
C SER A 207 -14.08 40.56 -12.70
N LEU A 208 -13.98 39.26 -13.01
CA LEU A 208 -15.06 38.31 -12.73
C LEU A 208 -15.26 38.12 -11.22
N ALA A 209 -14.18 38.06 -10.45
CA ALA A 209 -14.24 37.96 -9.00
C ALA A 209 -14.79 39.26 -8.38
N SER A 210 -14.30 40.41 -8.83
CA SER A 210 -14.73 41.71 -8.31
C SER A 210 -16.15 42.11 -8.68
N THR A 211 -16.74 41.47 -9.69
CA THR A 211 -18.15 41.63 -10.09
C THR A 211 -19.04 40.45 -9.69
N ALA A 212 -18.53 39.52 -8.88
CA ALA A 212 -19.24 38.34 -8.39
C ALA A 212 -19.87 37.46 -9.50
N LEU A 213 -19.14 37.29 -10.60
CA LEU A 213 -19.53 36.46 -11.74
C LEU A 213 -18.88 35.07 -11.73
N ILE A 214 -17.97 34.81 -10.80
CA ILE A 214 -17.41 33.47 -10.56
C ILE A 214 -18.39 32.69 -9.69
N PRO A 215 -18.89 31.51 -10.12
CA PRO A 215 -19.74 30.66 -9.28
C PRO A 215 -19.09 30.32 -7.93
N MET A 216 -19.88 30.23 -6.87
CA MET A 216 -19.39 29.83 -5.54
C MET A 216 -19.07 28.33 -5.47
N ASP A 217 -19.74 27.51 -6.28
CA ASP A 217 -19.46 26.08 -6.44
C ASP A 217 -18.69 25.81 -7.74
N GLN A 218 -17.92 24.72 -7.78
CA GLN A 218 -17.18 24.32 -8.97
C GLN A 218 -18.12 24.11 -10.17
N PRO A 219 -17.78 24.61 -11.38
CA PRO A 219 -18.71 24.63 -12.51
C PRO A 219 -18.49 23.51 -13.56
N TYR A 220 -17.87 22.40 -13.16
CA TYR A 220 -17.43 21.30 -14.02
C TYR A 220 -18.30 20.03 -13.90
N ASP A 221 -19.38 20.06 -13.14
CA ASP A 221 -20.37 18.98 -12.96
C ASP A 221 -21.24 18.71 -14.19
N VAL A 222 -21.14 19.56 -15.20
CA VAL A 222 -21.85 19.44 -16.49
C VAL A 222 -20.97 18.83 -17.58
N MET A 223 -21.61 18.33 -18.65
CA MET A 223 -20.91 17.89 -19.85
C MET A 223 -20.04 19.02 -20.44
N PRO A 224 -18.86 18.70 -21.01
CA PRO A 224 -18.33 17.37 -21.26
C PRO A 224 -17.54 16.75 -20.10
N LEU A 225 -17.27 17.50 -19.02
CA LEU A 225 -16.36 17.07 -17.97
C LEU A 225 -17.04 16.20 -16.90
N ASN A 226 -18.32 16.45 -16.59
CA ASN A 226 -19.12 15.67 -15.61
C ASN A 226 -18.37 15.40 -14.29
N TYR A 227 -17.59 16.37 -13.81
CA TYR A 227 -16.78 16.24 -12.61
C TYR A 227 -17.68 16.25 -11.36
N GLN A 228 -17.64 15.16 -10.60
CA GLN A 228 -18.52 14.94 -9.44
C GLN A 228 -17.98 15.51 -8.13
N GLY A 229 -16.97 16.39 -8.19
CA GLY A 229 -16.43 17.04 -7.00
C GLY A 229 -17.42 18.03 -6.40
N ASN A 230 -17.28 18.25 -5.09
CA ASN A 230 -18.17 19.11 -4.30
C ASN A 230 -17.45 20.39 -3.83
N GLU A 231 -16.36 20.78 -4.49
CA GLU A 231 -15.61 21.99 -4.15
C GLU A 231 -16.50 23.23 -4.28
N GLY A 232 -16.49 24.04 -3.23
CA GLY A 232 -17.22 25.29 -3.17
C GLY A 232 -16.62 26.22 -2.11
N ILE A 233 -16.88 27.50 -2.26
CA ILE A 233 -16.38 28.57 -1.41
C ILE A 233 -17.53 29.45 -0.93
N ASN A 234 -17.36 30.07 0.23
CA ASN A 234 -18.31 31.06 0.75
C ASN A 234 -17.78 32.51 0.61
N ILE A 235 -16.50 32.65 0.33
CA ILE A 235 -15.77 33.92 0.18
C ILE A 235 -14.73 33.71 -0.92
N TYR A 236 -14.59 34.66 -1.84
CA TYR A 236 -13.53 34.59 -2.85
C TYR A 236 -12.15 34.71 -2.19
N PRO A 237 -11.23 33.78 -2.45
CA PRO A 237 -9.82 34.02 -2.18
C PRO A 237 -9.35 35.29 -2.92
N PRO A 238 -8.37 36.02 -2.37
CA PRO A 238 -7.88 37.23 -2.99
C PRO A 238 -7.28 36.94 -4.37
N ASP A 239 -7.43 37.90 -5.28
CA ASP A 239 -6.76 37.92 -6.58
C ASP A 239 -7.09 36.74 -7.53
N ILE A 240 -8.20 36.02 -7.33
CA ILE A 240 -8.60 34.94 -8.25
C ILE A 240 -9.10 35.48 -9.59
N VAL A 241 -8.84 34.71 -10.65
CA VAL A 241 -9.24 35.00 -12.03
C VAL A 241 -10.48 34.18 -12.42
N ASP A 242 -10.43 32.85 -12.28
CA ASP A 242 -11.55 31.92 -12.52
C ASP A 242 -11.22 30.54 -11.90
N TRP A 243 -12.18 29.64 -11.93
CA TRP A 243 -12.02 28.22 -11.65
C TRP A 243 -11.23 27.52 -12.76
N VAL A 244 -10.41 26.54 -12.39
CA VAL A 244 -9.84 25.51 -13.28
C VAL A 244 -10.05 24.13 -12.66
N LEU A 245 -10.04 23.10 -13.50
CA LEU A 245 -10.09 21.70 -13.06
C LEU A 245 -8.74 21.06 -13.34
N VAL A 246 -8.02 20.71 -12.29
CA VAL A 246 -6.76 19.98 -12.38
C VAL A 246 -7.06 18.49 -12.43
N GLN A 247 -6.39 17.78 -13.33
CA GLN A 247 -6.48 16.34 -13.47
C GLN A 247 -5.07 15.75 -13.37
N VAL A 248 -4.93 14.74 -12.52
CA VAL A 248 -3.76 13.87 -12.49
C VAL A 248 -4.10 12.62 -13.29
N ARG A 249 -3.26 12.30 -14.27
CA ARG A 249 -3.48 11.24 -15.25
C ARG A 249 -2.34 10.23 -15.21
N ASP A 250 -2.64 8.99 -15.56
CA ASP A 250 -1.71 7.87 -15.50
C ASP A 250 -0.51 8.04 -16.45
N GLU A 251 0.68 7.65 -16.02
CA GLU A 251 1.91 7.75 -16.82
C GLU A 251 1.92 6.78 -18.02
N ALA A 252 1.34 5.59 -17.87
CA ALA A 252 1.28 4.57 -18.91
C ALA A 252 0.11 4.79 -19.88
N ASP A 253 -1.00 5.35 -19.39
CA ASP A 253 -2.17 5.71 -20.18
C ASP A 253 -2.72 7.09 -19.79
N TYR A 254 -2.28 8.14 -20.49
CA TYR A 254 -2.72 9.51 -20.23
C TYR A 254 -4.24 9.73 -20.42
N SER A 255 -4.98 8.78 -21.00
CA SER A 255 -6.44 8.87 -21.08
C SER A 255 -7.12 8.53 -19.74
N CYS A 256 -6.46 7.72 -18.90
CA CYS A 256 -6.90 7.36 -17.56
C CYS A 256 -6.68 8.53 -16.59
N ILE A 257 -7.76 8.95 -15.94
CA ILE A 257 -7.73 10.00 -14.92
C ILE A 257 -7.68 9.33 -13.55
N LEU A 258 -6.60 9.60 -12.81
CA LEU A 258 -6.35 9.01 -11.48
C LEU A 258 -6.96 9.88 -10.37
N ALA A 259 -6.94 11.21 -10.54
CA ALA A 259 -7.62 12.13 -9.64
C ALA A 259 -7.97 13.44 -10.34
N GLN A 260 -8.94 14.14 -9.78
CA GLN A 260 -9.35 15.46 -10.23
C GLN A 260 -9.64 16.36 -9.03
N ARG A 261 -9.38 17.65 -9.17
CA ARG A 261 -9.72 18.66 -8.17
C ARG A 261 -9.98 20.01 -8.83
N ALA A 262 -11.10 20.64 -8.48
CA ALA A 262 -11.40 22.00 -8.91
C ALA A 262 -10.71 23.01 -7.98
N CYS A 263 -10.06 24.01 -8.55
CA CYS A 263 -9.30 25.02 -7.81
C CYS A 263 -9.34 26.36 -8.54
N PHE A 264 -8.62 27.37 -8.06
CA PHE A 264 -8.55 28.68 -8.70
C PHE A 264 -7.20 28.93 -9.36
N VAL A 265 -7.24 29.75 -10.42
CA VAL A 265 -6.04 30.44 -10.91
C VAL A 265 -6.00 31.86 -10.34
N ARG A 266 -4.87 32.25 -9.74
CA ARG A 266 -4.62 33.60 -9.21
C ARG A 266 -4.10 34.52 -10.33
N LYS A 267 -4.18 35.85 -10.15
CA LYS A 267 -3.79 36.84 -11.18
C LYS A 267 -2.34 36.70 -11.68
N ASP A 268 -1.44 36.22 -10.84
CA ASP A 268 -0.04 35.97 -11.17
C ASP A 268 0.16 34.62 -11.89
N GLY A 269 -0.92 33.87 -12.10
CA GLY A 269 -0.97 32.60 -12.81
C GLY A 269 -0.83 31.37 -11.93
N PHE A 270 -0.45 31.50 -10.66
CA PHE A 270 -0.32 30.34 -9.78
C PHE A 270 -1.69 29.74 -9.48
N LEU A 271 -1.75 28.42 -9.43
CA LEU A 271 -2.91 27.72 -8.91
C LEU A 271 -2.93 27.82 -7.38
N ILE A 272 -4.13 28.01 -6.84
CA ILE A 272 -4.37 28.01 -5.41
C ILE A 272 -5.57 27.11 -5.08
N ASP A 273 -5.52 26.45 -3.93
CA ASP A 273 -6.64 25.67 -3.41
C ASP A 273 -7.75 26.60 -2.86
N LEU A 274 -8.84 26.00 -2.37
CA LEU A 274 -10.06 26.71 -1.93
C LEU A 274 -9.81 27.66 -0.75
N ASP A 275 -8.80 27.38 0.06
CA ASP A 275 -8.39 28.20 1.21
C ASP A 275 -7.47 29.36 0.82
N GLY A 276 -7.07 29.44 -0.45
CA GLY A 276 -6.15 30.44 -0.99
C GLY A 276 -4.66 30.07 -0.86
N THR A 277 -4.33 28.90 -0.33
CA THR A 277 -2.97 28.37 -0.28
C THR A 277 -2.48 28.08 -1.70
N GLU A 278 -1.23 28.41 -2.01
CA GLU A 278 -0.62 28.09 -3.30
C GLU A 278 -0.39 26.58 -3.45
N GLY A 279 -0.72 26.06 -4.63
CA GLY A 279 -0.76 24.62 -4.91
C GLY A 279 -2.17 24.04 -4.77
N VAL A 280 -2.36 22.85 -5.35
CA VAL A 280 -3.65 22.14 -5.36
C VAL A 280 -3.46 20.81 -4.66
N ASP A 281 -4.12 20.62 -3.52
CA ASP A 281 -3.92 19.47 -2.64
C ASP A 281 -4.83 18.31 -3.03
N PHE A 282 -4.24 17.23 -3.53
CA PHE A 282 -4.94 15.99 -3.88
C PHE A 282 -5.01 15.00 -2.71
N GLY A 283 -4.47 15.36 -1.54
CA GLY A 283 -4.42 14.46 -0.40
C GLY A 283 -3.40 13.33 -0.61
N ALA A 284 -3.52 12.31 0.24
CA ALA A 284 -2.66 11.13 0.18
C ALA A 284 -2.98 10.28 -1.06
N MET A 285 -1.99 10.10 -1.95
CA MET A 285 -2.13 9.31 -3.16
C MET A 285 -1.00 8.27 -3.32
N GLU A 286 -1.36 7.09 -3.82
CA GLU A 286 -0.42 6.00 -4.17
C GLU A 286 0.16 6.18 -5.59
N ILE A 287 0.59 7.39 -5.96
CA ILE A 287 1.13 7.70 -7.29
C ILE A 287 2.43 8.50 -7.18
N ASP A 288 3.45 8.12 -7.95
CA ASP A 288 4.75 8.81 -7.92
C ASP A 288 4.91 9.77 -9.09
N ARG A 289 4.37 9.40 -10.25
CA ARG A 289 4.50 10.14 -11.51
C ARG A 289 3.19 10.11 -12.27
N GLY A 290 2.93 11.17 -13.03
CA GLY A 290 1.75 11.26 -13.86
C GLY A 290 1.74 12.49 -14.75
N TYR A 291 0.80 12.54 -15.68
CA TYR A 291 0.54 13.76 -16.44
C TYR A 291 -0.36 14.68 -15.63
N VAL A 292 -0.07 15.99 -15.66
CA VAL A 292 -0.95 17.01 -15.08
C VAL A 292 -1.65 17.72 -16.22
N ALA A 293 -2.98 17.65 -16.24
CA ALA A 293 -3.81 18.39 -17.17
C ALA A 293 -4.63 19.46 -16.44
N ILE A 294 -4.82 20.61 -17.09
CA ILE A 294 -5.58 21.73 -16.57
C ILE A 294 -6.68 22.03 -17.57
N MET A 295 -7.92 21.86 -17.12
CA MET A 295 -9.12 22.05 -17.90
C MET A 295 -9.80 23.35 -17.47
N HIS A 296 -10.39 24.04 -18.44
CA HIS A 296 -11.13 25.27 -18.23
C HIS A 296 -12.36 25.27 -19.13
N ARG A 297 -13.46 25.91 -18.71
CA ARG A 297 -14.73 25.88 -19.46
C ARG A 297 -14.66 26.57 -20.82
N ASN A 298 -13.88 27.65 -20.89
CA ASN A 298 -13.80 28.55 -22.06
C ASN A 298 -12.43 28.57 -22.75
N HIS A 299 -11.48 27.72 -22.32
CA HIS A 299 -10.15 27.63 -22.92
C HIS A 299 -9.85 26.16 -23.24
N LEU A 300 -9.02 25.92 -24.25
CA LEU A 300 -8.53 24.57 -24.53
C LEU A 300 -7.72 24.07 -23.34
N GLY A 301 -8.00 22.83 -22.91
CA GLY A 301 -7.22 22.20 -21.86
C GLY A 301 -5.76 22.02 -22.27
N VAL A 302 -4.86 22.14 -21.31
CA VAL A 302 -3.42 21.90 -21.50
C VAL A 302 -2.99 20.73 -20.64
N MET A 303 -1.95 20.03 -21.07
CA MET A 303 -1.35 18.94 -20.32
C MET A 303 0.17 19.05 -20.39
N THR A 304 0.86 18.57 -19.36
CA THR A 304 2.32 18.44 -19.38
C THR A 304 2.77 17.63 -20.60
N ALA A 305 3.92 17.99 -21.17
CA ALA A 305 4.45 17.32 -22.37
C ALA A 305 4.93 15.87 -22.10
N GLY A 306 5.20 15.56 -20.83
CA GLY A 306 5.55 14.24 -20.32
C GLY A 306 5.00 14.06 -18.91
N ALA A 307 5.08 12.83 -18.39
CA ALA A 307 4.82 12.58 -16.99
C ALA A 307 5.84 13.31 -16.11
N VAL A 308 5.34 13.98 -15.09
CA VAL A 308 6.14 14.70 -14.09
C VAL A 308 6.15 13.92 -12.78
N ASP A 309 7.20 14.15 -11.99
CA ASP A 309 7.26 13.63 -10.62
C ASP A 309 6.26 14.41 -9.76
N LEU A 310 5.41 13.69 -9.03
CA LEU A 310 4.38 14.22 -8.14
C LEU A 310 4.80 14.15 -6.66
N LYS A 311 5.93 13.48 -6.39
CA LYS A 311 6.60 13.30 -5.11
C LYS A 311 8.08 13.67 -5.25
#